data_AF-A0A5N4D5N1-F1
#
_entry.id   AF-A0A5N4D5N1-F1
#
_cell.length_a   1.000
_cell.length_b   1.000
_cell.length_c   1.000
_cell.angle_alpha   90.00
_cell.angle_beta   90.00
_cell.angle_gamma   90.00
#
_symmetry.space_group_name_H-M   'P 1'
#
loop_
_entity.id
_entity.type
_entity.pdbx_description
1 polymer ?
#
loop_
_entity_poly.entity_id
_entity_poly.type
_entity_poly.pdbx_seq_one_letter_code
_entity_poly.pdbx_strand_id
1 'polypeptide(L)'
;MGIFSILEEECMFPKATDISFKNKLYEQHLGKSANFQKPKPAKGKPEAHFSLIHYAGTVDYNIIGWLDKNKDPLNDTVVGLYQKSALKTLALLFAGRETDAESVGKKGGKKKGSSFQTVSALFRVQTSFFSL
;
A
#
# COMPACT_ATOMS: atom_id res chain seq x y z
N MET A 1 -8.40 12.19 7.59
CA MET A 1 -7.60 11.29 6.73
C MET A 1 -8.49 10.18 6.22
N GLY A 2 -8.28 9.72 4.98
CA GLY A 2 -9.01 8.57 4.43
C GLY A 2 -8.31 7.24 4.75
N ILE A 3 -8.99 6.13 4.51
CA ILE A 3 -8.47 4.77 4.74
C ILE A 3 -7.15 4.53 4.00
N PHE A 4 -7.10 4.88 2.71
CA PHE A 4 -5.88 4.74 1.89
C PHE A 4 -4.75 5.66 2.34
N SER A 5 -5.05 6.85 2.87
CA SER A 5 -4.03 7.76 3.41
C SER A 5 -3.37 7.18 4.66
N ILE A 6 -4.17 6.59 5.56
CA ILE A 6 -3.64 5.93 6.76
C ILE A 6 -2.82 4.69 6.37
N LEU A 7 -3.25 3.97 5.33
CA LEU A 7 -2.53 2.80 4.81
C LEU A 7 -1.18 3.20 4.21
N GLU A 8 -1.15 4.27 3.40
CA GLU A 8 0.07 4.86 2.83
C GLU A 8 1.06 5.26 3.92
N GLU A 9 0.58 5.95 4.96
CA GLU A 9 1.39 6.38 6.09
C GLU A 9 1.98 5.20 6.86
N GLU A 10 1.15 4.19 7.20
CA GLU A 10 1.61 2.98 7.90
C GLU A 10 2.61 2.16 7.07
N CYS A 11 2.52 2.17 5.73
CA CYS A 11 3.50 1.48 4.90
C CYS A 11 4.91 2.09 4.98
N MET A 12 5.05 3.37 5.34
CA MET A 12 6.34 4.02 5.51
C MET A 12 7.02 3.70 6.86
N PHE A 13 6.27 3.18 7.84
CA PHE A 13 6.81 2.85 9.16
C PHE A 13 7.33 1.41 9.20
N PRO A 14 8.63 1.18 9.48
CA PRO A 14 9.24 -0.15 9.41
C PRO A 14 8.70 -1.14 10.46
N LYS A 15 8.08 -0.63 11.53
CA LYS A 15 7.48 -1.43 12.61
C LYS A 15 5.95 -1.41 12.63
N ALA A 16 5.32 -0.78 11.64
CA ALA A 16 3.87 -0.84 11.52
C ALA A 16 3.42 -2.26 11.20
N THR A 17 2.26 -2.62 11.74
CA THR A 17 1.61 -3.92 11.57
C THR A 17 0.17 -3.68 11.16
N ASP A 18 -0.50 -4.71 10.62
CA ASP A 18 -1.92 -4.58 10.29
C ASP A 18 -2.75 -4.22 11.54
N ILE A 19 -2.28 -4.58 12.74
CA ILE A 19 -2.90 -4.21 14.02
C ILE A 19 -2.76 -2.70 14.29
N SER A 20 -1.59 -2.10 14.06
CA SER A 20 -1.43 -0.64 14.24
C SER A 20 -2.26 0.14 13.22
N PHE A 21 -2.32 -0.34 11.98
CA PHE A 21 -3.21 0.19 10.95
C PHE A 21 -4.69 0.15 11.37
N LYS A 22 -5.17 -1.00 11.86
CA LYS A 22 -6.53 -1.15 12.40
C LYS A 22 -6.85 -0.13 13.49
N ASN A 23 -5.93 0.03 14.44
CA ASN A 23 -6.14 0.89 15.59
C ASN A 23 -6.27 2.36 15.15
N LYS A 24 -5.40 2.81 14.23
CA LYS A 24 -5.51 4.14 13.62
C LYS A 24 -6.82 4.30 12.84
N LEU A 25 -7.25 3.30 12.08
CA LEU A 25 -8.54 3.34 11.38
C LEU A 25 -9.71 3.53 12.34
N TYR A 26 -9.72 2.81 13.45
CA TYR A 26 -10.77 2.91 14.46
C TYR A 26 -10.78 4.28 15.13
N GLU A 27 -9.62 4.80 15.54
CA GLU A 27 -9.51 6.11 16.17
C GLU A 27 -9.99 7.25 15.26
N GLN A 28 -9.73 7.13 13.95
CA GLN A 28 -10.06 8.16 12.97
C GLN A 28 -11.50 8.06 12.46
N HIS A 29 -12.10 6.86 12.37
CA HIS A 29 -13.39 6.68 11.69
C HIS A 29 -14.52 6.15 12.57
N LEU A 30 -14.22 5.38 13.62
CA LEU A 30 -15.26 4.79 14.46
C LEU A 30 -16.01 5.89 15.23
N GLY A 31 -17.33 5.96 15.06
CA GLY A 31 -18.18 6.97 15.70
C GLY A 31 -18.12 8.36 15.05
N LYS A 32 -17.18 8.59 14.11
CA LYS A 32 -17.06 9.85 13.34
C LYS A 32 -17.62 9.71 11.93
N SER A 33 -17.59 8.51 11.35
CA SER A 33 -18.13 8.21 10.03
C SER A 33 -19.29 7.23 10.13
N ALA A 34 -20.46 7.60 9.63
CA ALA A 34 -21.65 6.75 9.63
C ALA A 34 -21.45 5.44 8.82
N ASN A 35 -20.56 5.48 7.83
CA ASN A 35 -20.31 4.36 6.92
C ASN A 35 -19.26 3.37 7.46
N PHE A 36 -18.60 3.67 8.58
CA PHE A 36 -17.56 2.82 9.17
C PHE A 36 -18.09 2.11 10.41
N GLN A 37 -18.07 0.77 10.41
CA GLN A 37 -18.65 -0.04 11.48
C GLN A 37 -17.70 -1.14 11.96
N LYS A 38 -17.95 -1.62 13.18
CA LYS A 38 -17.35 -2.86 13.66
C LYS A 38 -17.99 -4.05 12.92
N PRO A 39 -17.20 -5.06 12.53
CA PRO A 39 -17.72 -6.21 11.83
C PRO A 39 -18.62 -7.04 12.73
N LYS A 40 -19.69 -7.57 12.16
CA LYS A 40 -20.59 -8.49 12.87
C LYS A 40 -19.98 -9.89 12.80
N PRO A 41 -19.55 -10.49 13.92
CA PRO A 41 -19.01 -11.84 13.90
C PRO A 41 -20.09 -12.82 13.42
N ALA A 42 -19.84 -13.47 12.29
CA ALA A 42 -20.74 -14.47 11.72
C ALA A 42 -20.03 -15.84 11.71
N LYS A 43 -20.71 -16.87 12.24
CA LYS A 43 -20.18 -18.23 12.23
C LYS A 43 -19.91 -18.67 10.78
N GLY A 44 -18.69 -19.12 10.52
CA GLY A 44 -18.26 -19.63 9.21
C GLY A 44 -17.72 -18.58 8.23
N LYS A 45 -17.68 -17.29 8.59
CA LYS A 45 -17.01 -16.26 7.78
C LYS A 45 -15.54 -16.08 8.20
N PRO A 46 -14.65 -15.72 7.26
CA PRO A 46 -13.28 -15.32 7.58
C PRO A 46 -13.25 -14.15 8.57
N GLU A 47 -12.20 -14.07 9.37
CA GLU A 47 -12.00 -12.97 10.33
C GLU A 47 -12.04 -11.61 9.61
N ALA A 48 -12.93 -10.74 10.07
CA ALA A 48 -13.07 -9.38 9.56
C ALA A 48 -12.65 -8.39 10.65
N HIS A 49 -12.03 -7.30 10.20
CA HIS A 49 -11.44 -6.28 11.08
C HIS A 49 -12.20 -4.96 11.05
N PHE A 50 -12.89 -4.64 9.95
CA PHE A 50 -13.83 -3.51 9.89
C PHE A 50 -14.88 -3.76 8.81
N SER A 51 -15.98 -3.03 8.85
CA SER A 51 -17.00 -3.09 7.81
C SER A 51 -17.29 -1.70 7.26
N LEU A 52 -17.53 -1.62 5.95
CA LEU A 52 -17.97 -0.40 5.29
C LEU A 52 -19.36 -0.58 4.72
N ILE A 53 -20.19 0.44 4.89
CA ILE A 53 -21.48 0.53 4.22
C ILE A 53 -21.26 1.14 2.85
N HIS A 54 -21.54 0.36 1.81
CA HIS A 54 -21.60 0.79 0.43
C HIS A 54 -23.05 0.83 -0.07
N TYR A 55 -23.29 1.44 -1.23
CA TYR A 55 -24.64 1.57 -1.80
C TYR A 55 -25.33 0.20 -1.98
N ALA A 56 -24.56 -0.84 -2.31
CA ALA A 56 -25.05 -2.20 -2.51
C ALA A 56 -25.16 -3.03 -1.21
N GLY A 57 -24.73 -2.48 -0.08
CA GLY A 57 -24.74 -3.16 1.23
C GLY A 57 -23.44 -3.03 2.02
N THR A 58 -23.40 -3.69 3.17
CA THR A 58 -22.24 -3.71 4.05
C THR A 58 -21.23 -4.78 3.61
N VAL A 59 -19.96 -4.39 3.51
CA VAL A 59 -18.85 -5.29 3.16
C VAL A 59 -17.91 -5.39 4.35
N ASP A 60 -17.59 -6.63 4.74
CA ASP A 60 -16.65 -6.95 5.81
C ASP A 60 -15.23 -7.10 5.24
N TYR A 61 -14.27 -6.33 5.76
CA TYR A 61 -12.88 -6.30 5.29
C TYR A 61 -11.93 -6.99 6.25
N ASN A 62 -11.04 -7.83 5.70
CA ASN A 62 -9.91 -8.40 6.39
C ASN A 62 -8.63 -7.66 5.98
N ILE A 63 -7.89 -7.13 6.94
CA ILE A 63 -6.68 -6.31 6.73
C ILE A 63 -5.37 -7.11 6.78
N ILE A 64 -5.41 -8.41 7.03
CA ILE A 64 -4.21 -9.23 7.15
C ILE A 64 -3.42 -9.18 5.84
N GLY A 65 -2.14 -8.81 5.96
CA GLY A 65 -1.19 -8.64 4.86
C GLY A 65 -1.43 -7.41 3.99
N TRP A 66 -2.27 -6.45 4.41
CA TRP A 66 -2.50 -5.24 3.62
C TRP A 66 -1.26 -4.37 3.52
N LEU A 67 -0.52 -4.21 4.62
CA LEU A 67 0.72 -3.42 4.59
C LEU A 67 1.73 -4.03 3.61
N ASP A 68 1.97 -5.34 3.69
CA ASP A 68 2.95 -6.00 2.83
C ASP A 68 2.55 -5.95 1.34
N LYS A 69 1.27 -6.21 1.05
CA LYS A 69 0.73 -6.08 -0.32
C LYS A 69 0.84 -4.66 -0.87
N ASN A 70 0.80 -3.64 -0.02
CA ASN A 70 0.92 -2.25 -0.43
C ASN A 70 2.36 -1.75 -0.50
N LYS A 71 3.28 -2.35 0.27
CA LYS A 71 4.73 -2.08 0.20
C LYS A 71 5.36 -2.67 -1.06
N ASP A 72 4.76 -3.71 -1.64
CA ASP A 72 5.25 -4.41 -2.83
C ASP A 72 6.77 -4.74 -2.75
N PRO A 73 7.20 -5.47 -1.70
CA PRO A 73 8.62 -5.73 -1.47
C PRO A 73 9.16 -6.65 -2.56
N LEU A 74 9.91 -6.08 -3.50
CA LEU A 74 10.70 -6.82 -4.47
C LEU A 74 12.11 -7.01 -3.94
N ASN A 75 12.74 -8.13 -4.31
CA ASN A 75 14.14 -8.35 -3.99
C ASN A 75 15.03 -7.49 -4.89
N ASP A 76 15.76 -6.54 -4.30
CA ASP A 76 16.63 -5.61 -5.03
C ASP A 76 17.70 -6.31 -5.88
N THR A 77 18.22 -7.45 -5.42
CA THR A 77 19.23 -8.22 -6.16
C THR A 77 18.64 -8.76 -7.46
N VAL A 78 17.41 -9.27 -7.40
CA VAL A 78 16.71 -9.82 -8.56
C VAL A 78 16.34 -8.71 -9.55
N VAL A 79 15.84 -7.57 -9.04
CA VAL A 79 15.56 -6.39 -9.87
C VAL A 79 16.82 -5.90 -10.58
N GLY A 80 17.94 -5.80 -9.87
CA GLY A 80 19.22 -5.38 -10.45
C GLY A 80 19.75 -6.34 -11.53
N LEU A 81 19.49 -7.65 -11.39
CA LEU A 81 19.80 -8.63 -12.43
C LEU A 81 18.90 -8.44 -13.67
N TYR A 82 17.61 -8.18 -13.49
CA TYR A 82 16.68 -7.96 -14.60
C TYR A 82 16.98 -6.69 -15.38
N GLN A 83 17.41 -5.62 -14.70
CA GLN A 83 17.87 -4.39 -15.33
C GLN A 83 19.10 -4.58 -16.22
N LYS A 84 19.95 -5.56 -15.90
CA LYS A 84 21.19 -5.89 -16.64
C LYS A 84 21.02 -7.11 -17.55
N SER A 85 19.79 -7.59 -17.75
CA SER A 85 19.54 -8.77 -18.57
C SER A 85 19.91 -8.54 -20.04
N ALA A 86 20.45 -9.58 -20.69
CA ALA A 86 20.72 -9.58 -22.13
C ALA A 86 19.44 -9.49 -22.97
N LEU A 87 18.28 -9.84 -22.39
CA LEU A 87 16.97 -9.67 -23.02
C LEU A 87 16.51 -8.22 -22.86
N LYS A 88 16.61 -7.45 -23.96
CA LYS A 88 16.24 -6.01 -23.98
C LYS A 88 14.83 -5.74 -23.45
N THR A 89 13.85 -6.59 -23.78
CA THR A 89 12.47 -6.45 -23.28
C THR A 89 12.41 -6.54 -21.76
N LEU A 90 13.16 -7.46 -21.15
CA LEU A 90 13.19 -7.63 -19.71
C LEU A 90 13.87 -6.44 -19.03
N ALA A 91 14.99 -5.97 -19.57
CA ALA A 91 15.67 -4.78 -19.06
C ALA A 91 14.78 -3.53 -19.13
N LEU A 92 14.02 -3.35 -20.22
CA LEU A 92 13.09 -2.23 -20.39
C LEU A 92 11.95 -2.24 -19.35
N LEU A 93 11.41 -3.41 -19.02
CA LEU A 93 10.33 -3.54 -18.02
C LEU A 93 10.76 -3.11 -16.61
N PHE A 94 12.05 -3.29 -16.27
CA PHE A 94 12.59 -2.97 -14.95
C PHE A 94 13.41 -1.66 -14.90
N ALA A 95 13.52 -0.93 -16.02
CA ALA A 95 14.38 0.25 -16.15
C ALA A 95 13.98 1.43 -15.24
N GLY A 96 12.72 1.52 -14.81
CA GLY A 96 12.20 2.61 -13.97
C GLY A 96 12.16 2.32 -12.47
N ARG A 97 12.58 1.13 -12.03
CA ARG A 97 12.54 0.73 -10.62
C ARG A 97 13.88 1.07 -9.95
N GLU A 98 13.89 1.89 -8.91
CA GLU A 98 15.13 2.11 -8.14
C GLU A 98 15.41 0.88 -7.27
N THR A 99 16.65 0.38 -7.30
CA THR A 99 17.15 -0.65 -6.38
C THR A 99 18.04 0.01 -5.32
N ASP A 100 17.88 -0.38 -4.05
CA ASP A 100 18.73 0.15 -2.96
C ASP A 100 20.23 -0.16 -3.12
N ALA A 101 20.59 -1.05 -4.05
CA ALA A 101 21.99 -1.35 -4.39
C ALA A 101 22.80 -0.13 -4.87
N GLU A 102 22.16 0.95 -5.36
CA GLU A 102 22.85 2.19 -5.76
C GLU A 102 22.82 3.31 -4.70
N SER A 103 22.10 3.13 -3.58
CA SER A 103 21.91 4.19 -2.57
C SER A 103 23.00 4.21 -1.48
N VAL A 104 23.85 3.19 -1.39
CA VAL A 104 24.90 3.08 -0.35
C VAL A 104 26.12 4.00 -0.62
N GLY A 105 26.23 4.62 -1.81
CA GLY A 105 27.46 5.30 -2.24
C GLY A 105 27.44 6.83 -2.39
N LYS A 106 26.29 7.52 -2.41
CA LYS A 106 26.25 8.97 -2.69
C LYS A 106 25.52 9.76 -1.61
N LYS A 107 26.25 10.05 -0.53
CA LYS A 107 26.04 11.29 0.25
C LYS A 107 26.29 12.47 -0.69
N GLY A 108 25.23 13.23 -1.00
CA GLY A 108 25.35 14.54 -1.64
C GLY A 108 24.81 14.59 -3.06
N GLY A 109 23.49 14.72 -3.18
CA GLY A 109 22.84 15.07 -4.43
C GLY A 109 21.34 15.08 -4.26
N LYS A 110 20.73 16.28 -4.26
CA LYS A 110 19.28 16.49 -4.30
C LYS A 110 18.66 15.67 -5.44
N LYS A 111 18.19 14.45 -5.18
CA LYS A 111 17.19 13.79 -6.02
C LYS A 111 15.82 14.11 -5.42
N LYS A 112 15.02 14.87 -6.17
CA LYS A 112 13.60 15.12 -5.87
C LYS A 112 12.95 13.78 -5.53
N GLY A 113 12.29 13.72 -4.38
CA GLY A 113 11.83 12.49 -3.76
C GLY A 113 11.03 11.61 -4.70
N SER A 114 11.55 10.42 -4.99
CA SER A 114 10.69 9.28 -5.27
C SER A 114 10.10 8.89 -3.93
N SER A 115 8.97 9.52 -3.59
CA SER A 115 8.16 9.15 -2.43
C SER A 115 7.91 7.65 -2.49
N PHE A 116 8.11 6.92 -1.41
CA PHE A 116 7.73 5.51 -1.27
C PHE A 116 6.36 5.28 -1.94
N GLN A 117 6.36 4.64 -3.10
CA GLN A 117 5.15 4.49 -3.91
C GLN A 117 4.41 3.23 -3.45
N THR A 118 3.31 3.40 -2.74
CA THR A 118 2.43 2.26 -2.45
C THR A 118 1.57 1.93 -3.68
N VAL A 119 1.13 0.69 -3.77
CA VAL A 119 0.18 0.25 -4.80
C VAL A 119 -1.10 1.11 -4.77
N SER A 120 -1.58 1.44 -3.56
CA SER A 120 -2.74 2.32 -3.37
C SER A 120 -2.54 3.73 -3.96
N ALA A 121 -1.34 4.31 -3.82
CA ALA A 121 -1.05 5.64 -4.36
C ALA A 121 -1.06 5.65 -5.90
N LEU A 122 -0.49 4.62 -6.53
CA LEU A 122 -0.49 4.45 -7.98
C LEU A 122 -1.92 4.28 -8.52
N PHE A 123 -2.72 3.42 -7.89
CA PHE A 123 -4.09 3.17 -8.29
C PHE A 123 -4.98 4.41 -8.13
N ARG A 124 -4.78 5.19 -7.07
CA ARG A 124 -5.48 6.47 -6.87
C ARG A 124 -5.21 7.45 -8.01
N VAL A 125 -3.94 7.62 -8.41
CA VAL A 125 -3.58 8.51 -9.52
C VAL A 125 -4.21 8.04 -10.83
N GLN A 126 -4.16 6.74 -11.11
CA GLN A 126 -4.74 6.17 -12.32
C GLN A 126 -6.26 6.36 -12.38
N THR A 127 -6.97 6.03 -11.29
CA THR A 127 -8.44 6.19 -11.21
C THR A 127 -8.89 7.65 -11.27
N SER A 128 -8.11 8.58 -10.70
CA SER A 128 -8.35 10.02 -10.87
C SER A 128 -8.15 10.48 -12.32
N PHE A 129 -7.23 9.87 -13.07
CA PHE A 129 -6.97 10.21 -14.47
C PHE A 129 -8.12 9.81 -15.42
N PHE A 130 -8.87 8.76 -15.07
CA PHE A 130 -10.03 8.29 -15.84
C PHE A 130 -11.34 9.02 -15.49
N SER A 131 -11.33 9.94 -14.52
CA SER A 131 -12.52 10.70 -14.10
C SER A 131 -12.63 12.07 -14.80
N LEU A 132 -11.85 12.31 -15.86
CA LEU A 132 -11.92 13.46 -16.78
C LEU A 132 -12.54 13.02 -18.10
#